data_AF-A0A944Z6F0-F1
#
_entry.id   AF-A0A944Z6F0-F1
#
_cell.length_a   1.000
_cell.length_b   1.000
_cell.length_c   1.000
_cell.angle_alpha   90.00
_cell.angle_beta   90.00
_cell.angle_gamma   90.00
#
_symmetry.space_group_name_H-M   'P 1'
#
loop_
_entity.id
_entity.type
_entity.pdbx_description
1 polymer ?
#
loop_
_entity_poly.entity_id
_entity_poly.type
_entity_poly.pdbx_seq_one_letter_code
_entity_poly.pdbx_strand_id
1 'polypeptide(L)'
;MLNVTDTDWSSEYDLTVYFLFDEFIYTDNNKKFNTYFKNKLFCDCTGVVYKITDKTLPSQLWRRIFKFLPNIYKITLTLEKTDKRFSIEEFSSFMIDRLNTQKNDDVINSWIKSVEQATNFEDIMGDIDTK
;
A
#
# COMPACT_ATOMS: atom_id res chain seq x y z
N MET A 1 -1.36 -3.37 3.46
CA MET A 1 0.06 -2.95 3.58
C MET A 1 0.22 -1.54 3.05
N LEU A 2 1.09 -0.74 3.65
CA LEU A 2 1.34 0.65 3.28
C LEU A 2 2.71 0.81 2.61
N ASN A 3 2.78 1.58 1.52
CA ASN A 3 4.05 1.97 0.89
C ASN A 3 4.85 2.90 1.81
N VAL A 4 6.02 2.45 2.23
CA VAL A 4 6.96 3.21 3.09
C VAL A 4 8.18 3.74 2.35
N THR A 5 8.23 3.57 1.03
CA THR A 5 9.28 4.17 0.19
C THR A 5 8.88 5.52 -0.36
N ASP A 6 7.64 5.64 -0.86
CA ASP A 6 7.22 6.87 -1.52
C ASP A 6 6.81 7.94 -0.51
N THR A 7 7.35 9.15 -0.69
CA THR A 7 7.16 10.28 0.24
C THR A 7 6.18 11.32 -0.23
N ASP A 8 5.85 11.31 -1.52
CA ASP A 8 4.95 12.27 -2.10
C ASP A 8 3.57 11.61 -2.27
N TRP A 9 2.67 11.91 -1.34
CA TRP A 9 1.27 11.53 -1.45
C TRP A 9 0.55 12.65 -2.19
N SER A 10 0.71 12.73 -3.50
CA SER A 10 -0.06 13.71 -4.28
C SER A 10 -1.47 13.17 -4.53
N SER A 11 -2.47 14.06 -4.48
CA SER A 11 -3.88 13.75 -4.77
C SER A 11 -4.14 13.34 -6.22
N GLU A 12 -3.13 13.43 -7.10
CA GLU A 12 -3.22 12.98 -8.49
C GLU A 12 -2.98 11.47 -8.63
N TYR A 13 -2.48 10.80 -7.59
CA TYR A 13 -2.22 9.38 -7.60
C TYR A 13 -3.40 8.55 -7.06
N ASP A 14 -3.57 7.36 -7.63
CA ASP A 14 -4.52 6.35 -7.19
C ASP A 14 -4.12 5.83 -5.79
N LEU A 15 -5.06 5.79 -4.84
CA LEU A 15 -4.82 5.33 -3.46
C LEU A 15 -4.24 3.91 -3.41
N THR A 16 -4.48 3.08 -4.43
CA THR A 16 -3.89 1.73 -4.56
C THR A 16 -2.37 1.72 -4.77
N VAL A 17 -1.77 2.87 -5.06
CA VAL A 17 -0.30 3.07 -5.10
C VAL A 17 0.28 3.14 -3.69
N TYR A 18 -0.49 3.64 -2.73
CA TYR A 18 -0.07 3.82 -1.34
C TYR A 18 -0.50 2.64 -0.47
N PHE A 19 -1.71 2.12 -0.69
CA PHE A 19 -2.27 0.98 0.03
C PHE A 19 -2.40 -0.24 -0.87
N LEU A 20 -1.68 -1.30 -0.50
CA LEU A 20 -1.91 -2.65 -1.01
C LEU A 20 -2.84 -3.38 -0.05
N PHE A 21 -4.13 -3.43 -0.41
CA PHE A 21 -5.14 -4.17 0.35
C PHE A 21 -4.95 -5.68 0.23
N ASP A 22 -4.56 -6.14 -0.96
CA ASP A 22 -4.22 -7.53 -1.26
C ASP A 22 -2.83 -7.62 -1.91
N GLU A 23 -2.29 -8.83 -2.01
CA GLU A 23 -1.08 -9.15 -2.78
C GLU A 23 -1.26 -9.06 -4.32
N PHE A 24 -2.36 -8.47 -4.79
CA PHE A 24 -2.73 -8.43 -6.20
C PHE A 24 -2.81 -7.01 -6.76
N ILE A 25 -2.43 -6.86 -8.03
CA ILE A 25 -2.76 -5.70 -8.86
C ILE A 25 -3.62 -6.12 -10.05
N TYR A 26 -4.48 -5.21 -10.50
CA TYR A 26 -5.41 -5.45 -11.62
C TYR A 26 -4.89 -4.90 -12.96
N THR A 27 -3.58 -4.64 -13.06
CA THR A 27 -2.95 -4.08 -14.26
C THR A 27 -1.66 -4.82 -14.63
N ASP A 28 -1.56 -5.29 -15.87
CA ASP A 28 -0.33 -5.87 -16.42
C ASP A 28 0.64 -4.82 -16.97
N ASN A 29 0.31 -3.53 -16.88
CA ASN A 29 1.13 -2.45 -17.40
C ASN A 29 2.51 -2.43 -16.71
N ASN A 30 3.56 -2.77 -17.46
CA ASN A 30 4.93 -2.82 -16.95
C ASN A 30 5.46 -1.45 -16.53
N LYS A 31 5.04 -0.37 -17.19
CA LYS A 31 5.42 0.99 -16.79
C LYS A 31 4.85 1.30 -15.42
N LYS A 32 3.55 1.06 -15.19
CA LYS A 32 2.93 1.25 -13.86
C LYS A 32 3.61 0.39 -12.79
N PHE A 33 3.88 -0.87 -13.09
CA PHE A 33 4.58 -1.76 -12.17
C PHE A 33 5.96 -1.22 -11.78
N ASN A 34 6.79 -0.87 -12.77
CA ASN A 34 8.14 -0.40 -12.53
C ASN A 34 8.18 0.95 -11.79
N THR A 35 7.20 1.83 -12.03
CA THR A 35 7.11 3.14 -11.37
C THR A 35 6.64 3.03 -9.92
N TYR A 36 5.56 2.28 -9.68
CA TYR A 36 4.83 2.34 -8.40
C TYR A 36 5.09 1.17 -7.46
N PHE A 37 5.62 0.05 -7.96
CA PHE A 37 5.75 -1.17 -7.16
C PHE A 37 7.18 -1.72 -7.15
N LYS A 38 7.87 -1.79 -8.29
CA LYS A 38 9.18 -2.45 -8.35
C LYS A 38 10.20 -1.78 -7.43
N ASN A 39 10.85 -2.58 -6.59
CA ASN A 39 11.81 -2.20 -5.56
C ASN A 39 11.25 -1.28 -4.45
N LYS A 40 9.93 -1.04 -4.41
CA LYS A 40 9.30 -0.27 -3.33
C LYS A 40 9.09 -1.16 -2.11
N LEU A 41 9.12 -0.54 -0.94
CA LEU A 41 8.98 -1.15 0.36
C LEU A 41 7.57 -0.92 0.89
N PHE A 42 6.98 -1.97 1.44
CA PHE A 42 5.65 -1.96 2.03
C PHE A 42 5.68 -2.54 3.44
N CYS A 43 5.03 -1.85 4.38
CA CYS A 43 4.85 -2.28 5.76
C CYS A 43 3.48 -2.96 5.92
N ASP A 44 3.42 -4.15 6.53
CA ASP A 44 2.15 -4.81 6.87
C ASP A 44 1.59 -4.35 8.23
N CYS A 45 0.41 -4.85 8.59
CA CYS A 45 -0.26 -4.57 9.87
C CYS A 45 0.43 -5.22 11.09
N THR A 46 1.60 -5.82 10.91
CA THR A 46 2.44 -6.34 12.00
C THR A 46 3.78 -5.61 12.10
N GLY A 47 3.98 -4.59 11.27
CA GLY A 47 5.20 -3.79 11.18
C GLY A 47 6.28 -4.40 10.29
N VAL A 48 6.06 -5.57 9.67
CA VAL A 48 7.08 -6.23 8.85
C VAL A 48 7.19 -5.54 7.50
N VAL A 49 8.42 -5.24 7.08
CA VAL A 49 8.69 -4.58 5.80
C VAL A 49 9.03 -5.60 4.73
N TYR A 50 8.37 -5.49 3.59
CA TYR A 50 8.58 -6.29 2.41
C TYR A 50 8.99 -5.41 1.23
N LYS A 51 9.81 -5.95 0.35
CA LYS A 51 10.19 -5.34 -0.92
C LYS A 51 9.46 -6.05 -2.05
N ILE A 52 8.84 -5.29 -2.94
CA ILE A 52 8.29 -5.89 -4.17
C ILE A 52 9.40 -6.04 -5.20
N THR A 53 9.66 -7.27 -5.64
CA THR A 53 10.74 -7.55 -6.60
C THR A 53 10.22 -7.85 -8.00
N ASP A 54 9.06 -8.49 -8.09
CA ASP A 54 8.47 -8.90 -9.37
C ASP A 54 6.94 -8.98 -9.32
N LYS A 55 6.34 -9.36 -10.44
CA LYS A 55 4.92 -9.68 -10.57
C LYS A 55 4.72 -10.91 -11.45
N THR A 56 3.72 -11.73 -11.13
CA THR A 56 3.40 -12.95 -11.87
C THR A 56 2.01 -12.85 -12.47
N LEU A 57 1.92 -13.07 -13.79
CA LEU A 57 0.64 -13.17 -14.50
C LEU A 57 -0.11 -14.43 -14.07
N PRO A 58 -1.45 -14.43 -14.05
CA PRO A 58 -2.22 -15.63 -13.73
C PRO A 58 -1.83 -16.78 -14.67
N SER A 59 -1.58 -17.96 -14.11
CA SER A 59 -1.11 -19.12 -14.88
C SER A 59 -2.20 -19.68 -15.80
N GLN A 60 -3.47 -19.53 -15.44
CA GLN A 60 -4.60 -20.04 -16.20
C GLN A 60 -4.93 -19.15 -17.40
N LEU A 61 -4.91 -19.73 -18.61
CA LEU A 61 -5.25 -19.05 -19.87
C LEU A 61 -6.61 -18.37 -19.84
N TRP A 62 -7.63 -19.02 -19.27
CA TRP A 62 -8.98 -18.44 -19.20
C TRP A 62 -9.00 -17.13 -18.41
N ARG A 63 -8.20 -16.99 -17.35
CA ARG A 63 -8.11 -15.72 -16.59
C ARG A 63 -7.52 -14.60 -17.44
N ARG A 64 -6.62 -14.92 -18.38
CA ARG A 64 -6.03 -13.95 -19.32
C ARG A 64 -7.01 -13.56 -20.43
N ILE A 65 -7.82 -14.52 -20.90
CA ILE A 65 -8.84 -14.30 -21.93
C ILE A 65 -9.98 -13.45 -21.37
N PHE A 66 -10.49 -13.80 -20.18
CA PHE A 66 -11.60 -13.13 -19.52
C PHE A 66 -11.15 -11.96 -18.64
N LYS A 67 -10.06 -11.26 -19.03
CA LYS A 67 -9.49 -10.17 -18.23
C LYS A 67 -10.39 -8.95 -18.07
N PHE A 68 -11.44 -8.86 -18.89
CA PHE A 68 -12.46 -7.81 -18.81
C PHE A 68 -13.48 -8.05 -17.69
N LEU A 69 -13.53 -9.25 -17.10
CA LEU A 69 -14.42 -9.55 -15.98
C LEU A 69 -13.81 -9.08 -14.65
N PRO A 70 -14.59 -8.42 -13.78
CA PRO A 70 -14.14 -8.03 -12.44
C PRO A 70 -13.61 -9.23 -11.64
N ASN A 71 -12.56 -9.02 -10.85
CA ASN A 71 -11.95 -10.02 -9.96
C ASN A 71 -11.36 -11.29 -10.63
N ILE A 72 -11.36 -11.39 -11.97
CA ILE A 72 -10.82 -12.55 -12.69
C ILE A 72 -9.32 -12.38 -13.01
N TYR A 73 -8.91 -11.19 -13.45
CA TYR A 73 -7.51 -10.92 -13.79
C TYR A 73 -6.76 -10.31 -12.61
N LYS A 74 -6.16 -11.19 -11.81
CA LYS A 74 -5.31 -10.82 -10.67
C LYS A 74 -3.87 -11.16 -10.99
N ILE A 75 -3.00 -10.17 -10.89
CA ILE A 75 -1.56 -10.32 -11.01
C ILE A 75 -0.98 -10.30 -9.60
N THR A 76 -0.28 -11.36 -9.23
CA THR A 76 0.31 -11.48 -7.90
C THR A 76 1.63 -10.74 -7.86
N LEU A 77 1.83 -9.91 -6.85
CA LEU A 77 3.12 -9.28 -6.56
C LEU A 77 4.03 -10.30 -5.87
N THR A 78 5.32 -10.28 -6.19
CA THR A 78 6.33 -11.05 -5.45
C THR A 78 6.87 -10.17 -4.32
N LEU A 79 6.52 -10.54 -3.09
CA LEU A 79 6.97 -9.84 -1.87
C LEU A 79 8.15 -10.60 -1.25
N GLU A 80 9.29 -9.92 -1.18
CA GLU A 80 10.47 -10.40 -0.46
C GLU A 80 10.49 -9.76 0.92
N LYS A 81 10.39 -10.60 1.98
CA LYS A 81 10.51 -10.12 3.35
C LYS A 81 11.91 -9.53 3.58
N THR A 82 11.98 -8.37 4.21
CA THR A 82 13.25 -7.74 4.61
C THR A 82 13.55 -8.01 6.09
N ASP A 83 14.78 -7.69 6.52
CA ASP A 83 15.17 -7.74 7.93
C ASP A 83 14.64 -6.54 8.75
N LYS A 84 13.95 -5.60 8.10
CA LYS A 84 13.39 -4.41 8.75
C LYS A 84 12.00 -4.70 9.30
N ARG A 85 11.76 -4.17 10.49
CA ARG A 85 10.45 -4.11 11.13
C ARG A 85 10.30 -2.74 11.76
N PHE A 86 9.18 -2.08 11.50
CA PHE A 86 8.81 -0.87 12.23
C PHE A 86 8.37 -1.25 13.65
N SER A 87 8.70 -0.39 14.61
CA SER A 87 7.96 -0.25 15.86
C SER A 87 6.68 0.57 15.64
N ILE A 88 5.79 0.58 16.65
CA ILE A 88 4.58 1.40 16.61
C ILE A 88 4.96 2.88 16.55
N GLU A 89 5.94 3.29 17.35
CA GLU A 89 6.39 4.67 17.44
C GLU A 89 6.99 5.17 16.12
N GLU A 90 7.82 4.35 15.48
CA GLU A 90 8.41 4.69 14.17
C GLU A 90 7.33 4.77 13.08
N PHE A 91 6.33 3.86 13.11
CA PHE A 91 5.29 3.84 12.10
C PHE A 91 4.28 4.97 12.26
N SER A 92 3.91 5.31 13.51
CA SER A 92 3.09 6.48 13.81
C SER A 92 3.80 7.76 13.36
N SER A 93 5.08 7.90 13.68
CA SER A 93 5.87 9.07 13.28
C SER A 93 5.94 9.19 11.75
N PHE A 94 6.20 8.08 11.05
CA PHE A 94 6.18 8.03 9.59
C PHE A 94 4.82 8.47 9.02
N MET A 95 3.72 7.98 9.59
CA MET A 95 2.37 8.30 9.12
C MET A 95 1.98 9.75 9.39
N ILE A 96 2.32 10.29 10.55
CA ILE A 96 2.07 11.70 10.87
C ILE A 96 2.86 12.61 9.93
N ASP A 97 4.14 12.30 9.70
CA ASP A 97 4.98 13.04 8.73
C ASP A 97 4.37 13.03 7.34
N ARG A 98 3.78 11.91 6.92
CA ARG A 98 3.07 11.77 5.64
C ARG A 98 1.79 12.59 5.57
N LEU A 99 0.95 12.50 6.59
CA LEU A 99 -0.31 13.24 6.66
C LEU A 99 -0.07 14.75 6.67
N ASN A 100 1.02 15.20 7.31
CA ASN A 100 1.42 16.61 7.34
C ASN A 100 1.84 17.16 5.96
N THR A 101 2.17 16.32 4.97
CA THR A 101 2.45 16.81 3.60
C THR A 101 1.18 17.05 2.79
N GLN A 102 0.02 16.62 3.30
CA GLN A 102 -1.26 16.79 2.61
C GLN A 102 -1.82 18.20 2.81
N LYS A 103 -2.82 18.54 1.99
CA LYS A 103 -3.60 19.75 2.23
C LYS A 103 -4.23 19.64 3.62
N ASN A 104 -3.95 20.63 4.46
CA ASN A 104 -4.52 20.68 5.80
C ASN A 104 -6.04 20.89 5.72
N ASP A 105 -6.79 19.91 6.20
CA ASP A 105 -8.24 19.93 6.36
C ASP A 105 -8.67 19.09 7.58
N ASP A 106 -9.96 19.12 7.89
CA ASP A 106 -10.52 18.42 9.05
C ASP A 106 -10.34 16.90 8.99
N VAL A 107 -10.30 16.32 7.79
CA VAL A 107 -10.12 14.86 7.61
C VAL A 107 -8.68 14.48 7.96
N ILE A 108 -7.70 15.21 7.43
CA ILE A 108 -6.28 14.98 7.75
C ILE A 108 -6.00 15.19 9.23
N ASN A 109 -6.52 16.28 9.82
CA ASN A 109 -6.34 16.55 11.25
C ASN A 109 -6.99 15.49 12.14
N SER A 110 -8.16 14.96 11.74
CA SER A 110 -8.80 13.85 12.45
C SER A 110 -7.96 12.58 12.37
N TRP A 111 -7.38 12.29 11.20
CA TRP A 111 -6.56 11.09 11.02
C TRP A 111 -5.25 11.17 11.82
N ILE A 112 -4.57 12.32 11.83
CA ILE A 112 -3.37 12.53 12.66
C ILE A 112 -3.67 12.22 14.13
N LYS A 113 -4.78 12.74 14.68
CA LYS A 113 -5.19 12.45 16.06
C LYS A 113 -5.45 10.97 16.31
N SER A 114 -6.02 10.25 15.35
CA SER A 114 -6.19 8.80 15.45
C SER A 114 -4.84 8.07 15.48
N VAL A 115 -3.88 8.48 14.65
CA VAL A 115 -2.52 7.90 14.63
C VAL A 115 -1.77 8.18 15.94
N GLU A 116 -1.93 9.37 16.53
CA GLU A 116 -1.33 9.73 17.81
C GLU A 116 -1.84 8.88 18.98
N GLN A 117 -3.05 8.34 18.88
CA GLN A 117 -3.70 7.53 19.93
C GLN A 117 -3.60 6.01 19.67
N ALA A 118 -3.11 5.63 18.49
CA ALA A 118 -3.04 4.25 18.05
C ALA A 118 -2.09 3.41 18.93
N THR A 119 -2.48 2.17 19.19
CA THR A 119 -1.69 1.24 20.02
C THR A 119 -1.14 0.06 19.23
N ASN A 120 -1.58 -0.09 17.97
CA ASN A 120 -1.18 -1.14 17.06
C ASN A 120 -1.11 -0.60 15.61
N PHE A 121 -0.54 -1.38 14.68
CA PHE A 121 -0.37 -0.92 13.29
C PHE A 121 -1.69 -0.81 12.52
N GLU A 122 -2.70 -1.60 12.87
CA GLU A 122 -4.02 -1.57 12.22
C GLU A 122 -4.71 -0.23 12.52
N ASP A 123 -4.70 0.21 13.78
CA ASP A 123 -5.20 1.51 14.21
C ASP A 123 -4.51 2.66 13.45
N ILE A 124 -3.19 2.56 13.23
CA ILE A 124 -2.40 3.57 12.50
C ILE A 124 -2.83 3.63 11.02
N MET A 125 -2.98 2.47 10.38
CA MET A 125 -3.42 2.39 8.98
C MET A 125 -4.89 2.82 8.82
N GLY A 126 -5.66 2.76 9.92
CA GLY A 126 -7.08 3.02 9.98
C GLY A 126 -7.91 1.86 9.45
N ASP A 127 -9.16 1.76 9.91
CA ASP A 127 -10.21 1.07 9.17
C ASP A 127 -10.43 1.85 7.88
N ILE A 128 -9.73 1.48 6.81
CA ILE A 128 -10.19 1.81 5.46
C ILE A 128 -11.38 0.89 5.19
N ASP A 129 -12.48 1.20 5.87
CA ASP A 129 -13.77 0.55 5.73
C ASP A 129 -14.30 0.94 4.36
N THR A 130 -13.90 0.17 3.33
CA THR A 130 -14.45 0.27 1.99
C THR A 130 -15.90 -0.20 2.05
N LYS A 131 -16.80 0.70 2.44
CA LYS A 131 -18.24 0.53 2.26
C LYS A 131 -18.62 0.61 0.79
#